data_AF-A0A8M3AVQ4-F1
#
_entry.id   AF-A0A8M3AVQ4-F1
#
_cell.length_a   1.000
_cell.length_b   1.000
_cell.length_c   1.000
_cell.angle_alpha   90.00
_cell.angle_beta   90.00
_cell.angle_gamma   90.00
#
_symmetry.space_group_name_H-M   'P 1'
#
loop_
_entity.id
_entity.type
_entity.pdbx_description
1 polymer ?
#
loop_
_entity_poly.entity_id
_entity_poly.type
_entity_poly.pdbx_seq_one_letter_code
_entity_poly.pdbx_strand_id
1 'polypeptide(L)'
;MISVQDAEITLLKSGELSASVPLDIDEIPHFGDGSRELFVKSSCYSTIPITVGDRGPIISWVFSSEPKSISFTVVYRETLDTPVEQAKVTNTHMQDIQRVLSVS
;
A
#
# COMPACT_ATOMS: atom_id res chain seq x y z
N MET A 1 -6.56 -9.20 -21.77
CA MET A 1 -6.87 -8.70 -20.42
C MET A 1 -5.55 -8.55 -19.69
N ILE A 2 -5.20 -7.33 -19.27
CA ILE A 2 -4.06 -7.09 -18.37
C ILE A 2 -4.47 -7.64 -17.00
N SER A 3 -3.64 -8.47 -16.37
CA SER A 3 -3.97 -8.95 -15.02
C SER A 3 -3.91 -7.77 -14.03
N VAL A 4 -4.65 -7.85 -12.92
CA VAL A 4 -4.58 -6.80 -11.87
C VAL A 4 -3.13 -6.57 -11.43
N GLN A 5 -2.35 -7.64 -11.31
CA GLN A 5 -0.94 -7.56 -11.01
C GLN A 5 -0.19 -6.72 -12.04
N ASP A 6 -0.38 -6.97 -13.34
CA ASP A 6 0.30 -6.22 -14.41
C ASP A 6 -0.03 -4.73 -14.39
N ALA A 7 -1.28 -4.35 -14.09
CA ALA A 7 -1.69 -2.96 -14.03
C ALA A 7 -1.02 -2.20 -12.87
N GLU A 8 -0.99 -2.80 -11.69
CA GLU A 8 -0.38 -2.22 -10.49
C GLU A 8 1.14 -2.17 -10.62
N ILE A 9 1.77 -3.23 -11.16
CA ILE A 9 3.20 -3.22 -11.48
C ILE A 9 3.52 -2.12 -12.50
N THR A 10 2.68 -1.94 -13.52
CA THR A 10 2.84 -0.86 -14.50
C THR A 10 2.75 0.52 -13.85
N LEU A 11 1.80 0.72 -12.92
CA LEU A 11 1.66 1.95 -12.14
C LEU A 11 2.92 2.24 -11.32
N LEU A 12 3.46 1.25 -10.63
CA LEU A 12 4.70 1.43 -9.83
C LEU A 12 5.92 1.79 -10.69
N LYS A 13 5.98 1.25 -11.92
CA LYS A 13 7.10 1.48 -12.83
C LYS A 13 7.05 2.81 -13.56
N SER A 14 5.87 3.23 -13.97
CA SER A 14 5.68 4.33 -14.93
C SER A 14 4.71 5.41 -14.47
N GLY A 15 3.98 5.17 -13.39
CA GLY A 15 3.09 6.15 -12.79
C GLY A 15 3.84 7.31 -12.18
N GLU A 16 3.15 8.43 -12.00
CA GLU A 16 3.68 9.59 -11.30
C GLU A 16 3.56 9.38 -9.78
N LEU A 17 4.69 9.23 -9.11
CA LEU A 17 4.76 9.17 -7.64
C LEU A 17 4.68 10.58 -7.06
N SER A 18 3.62 10.85 -6.29
CA SER A 18 3.43 12.15 -5.64
C SER A 18 4.03 12.23 -4.23
N ALA A 19 4.01 11.12 -3.48
CA ALA A 19 4.52 11.04 -2.12
C ALA A 19 4.90 9.59 -1.77
N SER A 20 6.00 9.42 -1.04
CA SER A 20 6.40 8.16 -0.44
C SER A 20 6.65 8.40 1.05
N VAL A 21 5.81 7.84 1.90
CA VAL A 21 5.84 8.05 3.36
C VAL A 21 6.25 6.75 4.03
N PRO A 22 7.56 6.51 4.25
CA PRO A 22 8.02 5.29 4.90
C PRO A 22 7.47 5.21 6.32
N LEU A 23 7.09 4.00 6.73
CA LEU A 23 6.75 3.68 8.11
C LEU A 23 7.63 2.54 8.59
N ASP A 24 8.25 2.72 9.74
CA ASP A 24 8.92 1.65 10.44
C ASP A 24 7.89 0.74 11.12
N ILE A 25 8.17 -0.56 11.19
CA ILE A 25 7.34 -1.52 11.91
C ILE A 25 7.23 -1.16 13.39
N ASP A 26 8.26 -0.52 13.96
CA ASP A 26 8.29 -0.06 15.35
C ASP A 26 7.39 1.17 15.58
N GLU A 27 7.04 1.90 14.52
CA GLU A 27 6.13 3.05 14.58
C GLU A 27 4.65 2.62 14.47
N ILE A 28 4.37 1.45 13.88
CA ILE A 28 3.00 0.95 13.66
C ILE A 28 2.22 0.71 14.97
N PRO A 29 2.80 0.19 16.06
CA PRO A 29 2.09 0.06 17.34
C PRO A 29 1.59 1.40 17.89
N HIS A 30 2.34 2.47 17.63
CA HIS A 30 2.02 3.85 18.05
C HIS A 30 1.08 4.56 17.05
N PHE A 31 0.70 3.88 15.97
CA PHE A 31 -0.18 4.43 14.94
C PHE A 31 -1.63 4.56 15.40
N GLY A 32 -1.99 3.90 16.52
CA GLY A 32 -3.32 3.96 17.13
C GLY A 32 -3.67 5.28 17.81
N ASP A 33 -2.72 6.20 17.92
CA ASP A 33 -2.89 7.45 18.66
C ASP A 33 -3.64 8.54 17.86
N GLY A 34 -3.88 8.30 16.56
CA GLY A 34 -4.67 9.17 15.70
C GLY A 34 -4.71 8.75 14.24
N SER A 35 -5.65 9.32 13.48
CA SER A 35 -5.70 9.16 12.02
C SER A 35 -4.58 9.96 11.35
N ARG A 36 -3.85 9.36 10.42
CA ARG A 36 -2.97 10.08 9.50
C ARG A 36 -3.64 10.27 8.15
N GLU A 37 -3.50 11.46 7.59
CA GLU A 37 -4.01 11.79 6.27
C GLU A 37 -2.87 11.80 5.26
N LEU A 38 -3.14 11.26 4.07
CA LEU A 38 -2.25 11.34 2.92
C LEU A 38 -3.00 12.00 1.77
N PHE A 39 -2.49 13.14 1.32
CA PHE A 39 -3.07 13.86 0.19
C PHE A 39 -2.60 13.25 -1.13
N VAL A 40 -3.52 12.57 -1.82
CA VAL A 40 -3.23 11.96 -3.12
C VAL A 40 -3.60 12.92 -4.24
N LYS A 41 -2.61 13.31 -5.04
CA LYS A 41 -2.83 14.14 -6.23
C LYS A 41 -3.59 13.35 -7.29
N SER A 42 -4.45 14.04 -8.04
CA SER A 42 -5.17 13.45 -9.18
C SER A 42 -4.18 12.82 -10.16
N SER A 43 -4.52 11.63 -10.66
CA SER A 43 -3.72 10.88 -11.64
C SER A 43 -2.31 10.48 -11.18
N CYS A 44 -1.98 10.70 -9.91
CA CYS A 44 -0.73 10.25 -9.30
C CYS A 44 -1.03 9.07 -8.38
N TYR A 45 0.02 8.36 -7.97
CA TYR A 45 -0.04 7.44 -6.85
C TYR A 45 0.82 7.94 -5.69
N SER A 46 0.59 7.37 -4.51
CA SER A 46 1.40 7.59 -3.32
C SER A 46 1.68 6.23 -2.68
N THR A 47 2.79 6.10 -1.97
CA THR A 47 3.20 4.86 -1.33
C THR A 47 3.46 5.05 0.15
N ILE A 48 3.19 4.00 0.91
CA ILE A 48 3.57 3.87 2.31
C ILE A 48 4.45 2.62 2.41
N PRO A 49 5.76 2.72 2.10
CA PRO A 49 6.64 1.58 2.19
C PRO A 49 6.84 1.19 3.65
N ILE A 50 6.62 -0.09 3.93
CA ILE A 50 6.84 -0.69 5.24
C ILE A 50 7.91 -1.76 5.06
N THR A 51 9.03 -1.60 5.77
CA THR A 51 10.09 -2.62 5.79
C THR A 51 9.94 -3.43 7.06
N VAL A 52 9.96 -4.75 6.93
CA VAL A 52 9.79 -5.67 8.04
C VAL A 52 11.05 -6.51 8.16
N GLY A 53 11.70 -6.48 9.33
CA GLY A 53 12.94 -7.22 9.57
C GLY A 53 12.71 -8.72 9.71
N ASP A 54 11.81 -9.10 10.62
CA ASP A 54 11.50 -10.50 10.91
C ASP A 54 10.15 -10.92 10.29
N ARG A 55 10.05 -12.19 9.90
CA ARG A 55 8.76 -12.79 9.50
C ARG A 55 7.83 -12.87 10.71
N GLY A 56 6.57 -12.51 10.52
CA GLY A 56 5.52 -12.72 11.53
C GLY A 56 4.61 -11.53 11.89
N PRO A 57 4.98 -10.25 11.72
CA PRO A 57 4.07 -9.19 12.12
C PRO A 57 2.89 -9.09 11.15
N ILE A 58 1.68 -9.01 11.72
CA ILE A 58 0.44 -8.81 10.98
C ILE A 58 0.16 -7.31 10.95
N ILE A 59 0.15 -6.74 9.75
CA ILE A 59 -0.18 -5.33 9.55
C ILE A 59 -1.66 -5.24 9.20
N SER A 60 -2.44 -4.60 10.05
CA SER A 60 -3.84 -4.28 9.76
C SER A 60 -3.97 -2.78 9.51
N TRP A 61 -4.84 -2.39 8.58
CA TRP A 61 -5.12 -0.99 8.31
C TRP A 61 -6.62 -0.75 8.23
N VAL A 62 -6.98 0.49 8.54
CA VAL A 62 -8.28 1.06 8.22
C VAL A 62 -7.98 2.36 7.50
N PHE A 63 -8.57 2.54 6.33
CA PHE A 63 -8.46 3.80 5.59
C PHE A 63 -9.84 4.26 5.15
N SER A 64 -9.97 5.57 4.96
CA SER A 64 -11.11 6.23 4.35
C SER A 64 -10.60 7.20 3.30
N SER A 65 -11.40 7.49 2.28
CA SER A 65 -11.06 8.47 1.26
C SER A 65 -12.25 9.40 1.03
N GLU A 66 -12.00 10.70 1.09
CA GLU A 66 -12.99 11.73 0.75
C GLU A 66 -12.41 12.74 -0.26
N PRO A 67 -13.23 13.33 -1.15
CA PRO A 67 -14.62 12.97 -1.44
C PRO A 67 -14.75 11.85 -2.50
N LYS A 68 -13.63 11.41 -3.08
CA LYS A 68 -13.60 10.44 -4.19
C LYS A 68 -13.06 9.10 -3.72
N SER A 69 -13.54 8.04 -4.36
CA SER A 69 -12.95 6.70 -4.22
C SER A 69 -11.49 6.72 -4.68
N ILE A 70 -10.65 5.99 -3.95
CA ILE A 70 -9.26 5.74 -4.30
C ILE A 70 -9.04 4.24 -4.49
N SER A 71 -8.17 3.88 -5.44
CA SER A 71 -7.66 2.51 -5.55
C SER A 71 -6.60 2.29 -4.47
N PHE A 72 -6.73 1.21 -3.71
CA PHE A 72 -5.74 0.81 -2.72
C PHE A 72 -5.16 -0.55 -3.09
N THR A 73 -3.83 -0.63 -3.10
CA THR A 73 -3.09 -1.83 -3.52
C THR A 73 -1.97 -2.11 -2.54
N VAL A 74 -1.80 -3.38 -2.22
CA VAL A 74 -0.69 -3.90 -1.42
C VAL A 74 0.25 -4.65 -2.33
N VAL A 75 1.52 -4.28 -2.25
CA VAL A 75 2.60 -4.83 -3.07
C VAL A 75 3.64 -5.39 -2.11
N TYR A 76 3.69 -6.71 -2.03
CA TYR A 76 4.65 -7.41 -1.19
C TYR A 76 5.88 -7.81 -2.00
N ARG A 77 7.06 -7.47 -1.48
CA ARG A 77 8.35 -7.94 -1.97
C ARG A 77 9.06 -8.68 -0.86
N GLU A 78 9.62 -9.84 -1.17
CA GLU A 78 10.35 -10.67 -0.21
C GLU A 78 11.57 -9.93 0.35
N THR A 79 12.26 -9.17 -0.50
CA THR A 79 13.41 -8.32 -0.13
C THR A 79 13.36 -6.98 -0.87
N LEU A 80 14.11 -5.99 -0.38
CA LEU A 80 14.26 -4.69 -1.05
C LEU A 80 14.87 -4.81 -2.46
N ASP A 81 15.73 -5.81 -2.66
CA ASP A 81 16.40 -6.11 -3.94
C ASP A 81 15.52 -6.91 -4.91
N THR A 82 14.41 -7.47 -4.42
CA THR A 82 13.48 -8.19 -5.29
C THR A 82 12.89 -7.21 -6.31
N PRO A 83 13.01 -7.48 -7.62
CA PRO A 83 12.41 -6.65 -8.66
C PRO A 83 10.90 -6.54 -8.47
N VAL A 84 10.33 -5.37 -8.77
CA VAL A 84 8.90 -5.10 -8.54
C VAL A 84 8.00 -6.04 -9.36
N GLU A 85 8.49 -6.53 -10.50
CA GLU A 85 7.83 -7.51 -11.37
C GLU A 85 7.62 -8.86 -10.70
N GLN A 86 8.41 -9.18 -9.68
CA GLN A 86 8.31 -10.40 -8.90
C GLN A 86 7.49 -10.18 -7.61
N ALA A 87 6.96 -8.97 -7.40
CA ALA A 87 6.13 -8.68 -6.25
C ALA A 87 4.79 -9.42 -6.30
N LYS A 88 4.29 -9.80 -5.13
CA LYS A 88 2.91 -10.28 -4.98
C LYS A 88 2.01 -9.07 -4.80
N VAL A 89 0.98 -8.97 -5.64
CA VAL A 89 0.04 -7.84 -5.63
C VAL A 89 -1.32 -8.32 -5.14
N THR A 90 -1.91 -7.58 -4.22
CA THR A 90 -3.33 -7.69 -3.86
C THR A 90 -3.95 -6.30 -3.97
N ASN A 91 -4.99 -6.16 -4.79
CA ASN A 91 -5.73 -4.91 -4.92
C ASN A 91 -7.08 -5.02 -4.20
N THR A 92 -7.56 -3.90 -3.68
CA THR A 92 -8.93 -3.78 -3.19
C THR A 92 -9.55 -2.50 -3.73
N HIS A 93 -10.63 -2.63 -4.49
CA HIS A 93 -11.45 -1.49 -4.90
C HIS A 93 -12.50 -1.25 -3.80
N MET A 94 -12.52 -0.07 -3.19
CA MET A 94 -13.36 0.20 -2.01
C MET A 94 -14.48 1.21 -2.31
N GLN A 95 -15.71 0.82 -1.96
CA GLN A 95 -16.85 1.68 -1.65
C GLN A 95 -17.23 1.34 -0.19
N ASP A 96 -16.49 1.93 0.75
CA ASP A 96 -16.61 1.74 2.20
C ASP A 96 -16.42 0.28 2.74
N ILE A 97 -15.99 0.20 4.00
CA ILE A 97 -15.87 -0.98 4.90
C ILE A 97 -14.45 -1.59 5.05
N GLN A 98 -14.05 -1.60 6.34
CA GLN A 98 -12.87 -2.19 6.98
C GLN A 98 -12.39 -3.49 6.33
N ARG A 99 -11.12 -3.52 5.91
CA ARG A 99 -10.48 -4.73 5.36
C ARG A 99 -9.19 -5.01 6.12
N VAL A 100 -9.10 -6.20 6.70
CA VAL A 100 -7.87 -6.74 7.29
C VAL A 100 -7.16 -7.54 6.20
N LEU A 101 -5.92 -7.20 5.88
CA LEU A 101 -5.05 -8.07 5.11
C LEU A 101 -3.98 -8.62 6.04
N SER A 102 -3.96 -9.93 6.26
CA SER A 102 -2.81 -10.58 6.88
C SER A 102 -1.81 -10.93 5.80
N VAL A 103 -0.61 -10.35 5.89
CA VAL A 103 0.55 -10.80 5.13
C VAL A 103 1.34 -11.73 6.04
N SER A 104 1.34 -13.02 5.72
CA SER A 104 2.05 -14.10 6.44
C SER A 104 3.37 -14.45 5.79
#